data_AF-A0A7X7ITE2-F1
#
_entry.id   AF-A0A7X7ITE2-F1
#
_cell.length_a   1.000
_cell.length_b   1.000
_cell.length_c   1.000
_cell.angle_alpha   90.00
_cell.angle_beta   90.00
_cell.angle_gamma   90.00
#
_symmetry.space_group_name_H-M   'P 1'
#
loop_
_entity.id
_entity.type
_entity.pdbx_description
1 polymer ?
#
loop_
_entity_poly.entity_id
_entity_poly.type
_entity_poly.pdbx_seq_one_letter_code
_entity_poly.pdbx_strand_id
1 'polypeptide(L)'
;MRTKRKRTKGAVSWVTFNINDHVYVKLTEFGHECLRKNHEALWAGSICVNAPAYTPPQEDAEGWSRWQLWQLMQAFGPYITLGEILPFETTIRIEKANLSQTWHRW
;
A
#
# COMPACT_ATOMS: atom_id res chain seq x y z
N MET A 1 -45.18 -23.35 19.38
CA MET A 1 -45.28 -21.97 18.84
C MET A 1 -43.89 -21.34 18.89
N ARG A 2 -43.16 -21.24 17.76
CA ARG A 2 -41.75 -20.80 17.70
C ARG A 2 -41.71 -19.33 17.26
N THR A 3 -41.42 -18.43 18.18
CA THR A 3 -41.29 -17.00 17.93
C THR A 3 -40.06 -16.73 17.04
N LYS A 4 -40.31 -16.22 15.83
CA LYS A 4 -39.24 -15.78 14.91
C LYS A 4 -38.67 -14.46 15.44
N ARG A 5 -37.51 -14.48 16.10
CA ARG A 5 -36.74 -13.26 16.34
C ARG A 5 -36.28 -12.68 15.00
N LYS A 6 -36.81 -11.52 14.61
CA LYS A 6 -36.26 -10.72 13.50
C LYS A 6 -34.88 -10.22 13.94
N ARG A 7 -33.81 -10.71 13.29
CA ARG A 7 -32.46 -10.17 13.47
C ARG A 7 -32.41 -8.80 12.81
N THR A 8 -32.48 -7.73 13.59
CA THR A 8 -32.18 -6.38 13.10
C THR A 8 -30.71 -6.34 12.71
N LYS A 9 -30.41 -6.07 11.43
CA LYS A 9 -29.04 -5.74 11.00
C LYS A 9 -28.71 -4.39 11.65
N GLY A 10 -27.68 -4.34 12.50
CA GLY A 10 -27.15 -3.08 13.02
C GLY A 10 -26.76 -2.15 11.87
N ALA A 11 -26.95 -0.84 12.06
CA ALA A 11 -26.55 0.15 11.07
C ALA A 11 -25.03 0.07 10.82
N VAL A 12 -24.63 0.03 9.55
CA VAL A 12 -23.21 0.05 9.16
C VAL A 12 -22.74 1.50 9.15
N SER A 13 -21.67 1.79 9.90
CA SER A 13 -20.96 3.08 9.82
C SER A 13 -19.80 2.97 8.83
N TRP A 14 -19.72 3.90 7.88
CA TRP A 14 -18.65 3.96 6.89
C TRP A 14 -17.50 4.84 7.35
N VAL A 15 -16.30 4.53 6.87
CA VAL A 15 -15.06 5.29 7.09
C VAL A 15 -14.48 5.59 5.72
N THR A 16 -14.09 6.84 5.47
CA THR A 16 -13.50 7.25 4.19
C THR A 16 -11.99 7.26 4.29
N PHE A 17 -11.30 6.91 3.20
CA PHE A 17 -9.84 6.93 3.09
C PHE A 17 -9.45 7.40 1.68
N ASN A 18 -8.54 8.37 1.57
CA ASN A 18 -8.07 8.86 0.27
C ASN A 18 -6.82 8.07 -0.17
N ILE A 19 -6.78 7.61 -1.41
CA ILE A 19 -5.63 6.84 -1.93
C ILE A 19 -4.33 7.67 -2.00
N ASN A 20 -4.42 9.00 -1.91
CA ASN A 20 -3.28 9.91 -1.79
C ASN A 20 -2.75 10.02 -0.37
N ASP A 21 -3.51 9.55 0.63
CA ASP A 21 -3.05 9.48 2.00
C ASP A 21 -2.00 8.39 2.17
N HIS A 22 -1.24 8.53 3.24
CA HIS A 22 -0.12 7.64 3.50
C HIS A 22 -0.55 6.40 4.28
N VAL A 23 0.08 5.30 3.90
CA VAL A 23 0.05 4.01 4.59
C VAL A 23 1.48 3.60 4.94
N TYR A 24 1.61 2.73 5.93
CA TYR A 24 2.89 2.13 6.27
C TYR A 24 2.80 0.61 6.12
N VAL A 25 3.80 0.03 5.48
CA VAL A 25 3.92 -1.41 5.26
C VAL A 25 5.33 -1.85 5.61
N LYS A 26 5.51 -3.14 5.90
CA LYS A 26 6.83 -3.75 5.99
C LYS A 26 7.12 -4.49 4.70
N LEU A 27 8.21 -4.13 4.02
CA LEU A 27 8.59 -4.82 2.80
C LEU A 27 9.16 -6.19 3.15
N THR A 28 8.93 -7.15 2.26
CA THR A 28 9.66 -8.41 2.29
C THR A 28 10.94 -8.27 1.47
N GLU A 29 11.86 -9.22 1.60
CA GLU A 29 13.02 -9.32 0.70
C GLU A 29 12.60 -9.31 -0.78
N PHE A 30 11.49 -9.99 -1.10
CA PHE A 30 10.91 -9.98 -2.44
C PHE A 30 10.42 -8.58 -2.85
N GLY A 31 9.82 -7.82 -1.94
CA GLY A 31 9.45 -6.42 -2.17
C GLY A 31 10.64 -5.54 -2.57
N HIS A 32 11.75 -5.64 -1.83
CA HIS A 32 12.97 -4.90 -2.18
C HIS A 32 13.50 -5.31 -3.56
N GLU A 33 13.47 -6.61 -3.88
CA GLU A 33 13.87 -7.10 -5.19
C GLU A 33 12.98 -6.55 -6.31
N CYS A 34 11.66 -6.51 -6.11
CA CYS A 34 10.70 -5.93 -7.06
C CYS A 34 10.99 -4.45 -7.32
N LEU A 35 11.27 -3.66 -6.29
CA LEU A 35 11.61 -2.24 -6.45
C LEU A 35 12.90 -2.03 -7.25
N ARG A 36 13.93 -2.85 -6.97
CA ARG A 36 15.18 -2.83 -7.73
C ARG A 36 14.93 -3.20 -9.20
N LYS A 37 14.17 -4.26 -9.47
CA LYS A 37 13.78 -4.69 -10.82
C LYS A 37 12.99 -3.61 -11.57
N ASN A 38 12.04 -2.96 -10.91
CA ASN A 38 11.26 -1.86 -11.47
C ASN A 38 12.17 -0.70 -11.89
N HIS A 39 13.13 -0.33 -11.02
CA HIS A 39 14.11 0.70 -11.33
C HIS A 39 14.99 0.31 -12.52
N GLU A 40 15.55 -0.90 -12.52
CA GLU A 40 16.36 -1.40 -13.63
C GLU A 40 15.56 -1.43 -14.95
N ALA A 41 14.33 -1.92 -14.93
CA ALA A 41 13.47 -1.97 -16.11
C ALA A 41 13.15 -0.57 -16.66
N LEU A 42 12.93 0.41 -15.77
CA LEU A 42 12.69 1.80 -16.16
C LEU A 42 13.89 2.41 -16.90
N TRP A 43 15.11 2.09 -16.46
CA TRP A 43 16.34 2.66 -17.02
C TRP A 43 16.99 1.82 -18.11
N ALA A 44 16.67 0.54 -18.25
CA ALA A 44 17.26 -0.37 -19.23
C ALA A 44 17.07 0.10 -20.69
N GLY A 45 15.98 0.81 -20.99
CA GLY A 45 15.71 1.39 -22.31
C GLY A 45 15.96 2.90 -22.40
N SER A 46 16.56 3.50 -21.37
CA SER A 46 16.71 4.95 -21.29
C SER A 46 17.89 5.45 -22.13
N ILE A 47 17.68 6.56 -22.84
CA ILE A 47 18.77 7.31 -23.50
C ILE A 47 19.63 8.10 -22.51
N CYS A 48 19.27 8.09 -21.23
CA CYS A 48 19.99 8.82 -20.19
C CYS A 48 21.34 8.15 -19.93
N VAL A 49 22.41 8.87 -20.26
CA VAL A 49 23.80 8.38 -20.12
C VAL A 49 24.18 8.12 -18.66
N ASN A 50 23.51 8.80 -17.72
CA ASN A 50 23.74 8.66 -16.29
C ASN A 50 22.41 8.34 -15.58
N ALA A 51 21.95 7.09 -15.72
CA ALA A 51 20.82 6.62 -14.93
C ALA A 51 21.15 6.76 -13.43
N PRO A 52 20.24 7.32 -12.61
CA PRO A 52 20.45 7.42 -11.17
C PRO A 52 20.62 6.03 -10.55
N ALA A 53 21.36 5.95 -9.44
CA ALA A 53 21.43 4.71 -8.67
C ALA A 53 20.08 4.42 -8.00
N TYR A 54 19.74 3.13 -7.87
CA TYR A 54 18.58 2.71 -7.12
C TYR A 54 18.72 3.16 -5.66
N THR A 55 17.69 3.85 -5.15
CA THR A 55 17.60 4.23 -3.75
C THR A 55 16.44 3.46 -3.12
N PRO A 56 16.69 2.58 -2.13
CA PRO A 56 15.63 1.87 -1.44
C PRO A 56 14.76 2.83 -0.62
N PRO A 57 13.50 2.46 -0.35
CA PRO A 57 12.64 3.23 0.54
C PRO A 57 13.24 3.25 1.95
N GLN A 58 13.03 4.36 2.65
CA GLN A 58 13.45 4.48 4.04
C GLN A 58 12.53 3.66 4.94
N GLU A 59 13.13 2.83 5.78
CA GLU A 59 12.45 2.02 6.78
C GLU A 59 12.87 2.46 8.19
N ASP A 60 11.92 2.40 9.12
CA ASP A 60 12.21 2.63 10.54
C ASP A 60 12.87 1.41 11.20
N ALA A 61 13.20 1.51 12.49
CA ALA A 61 13.85 0.43 13.24
C ALA A 61 12.99 -0.85 13.36
N GLU A 62 11.69 -0.76 13.12
CA GLU A 62 10.77 -1.89 13.11
C GLU A 62 10.51 -2.44 11.68
N GLY A 63 11.10 -1.82 10.65
CA GLY A 63 10.96 -2.19 9.25
C GLY A 63 9.76 -1.56 8.53
N TRP A 64 9.13 -0.51 9.08
CA TRP A 64 8.02 0.17 8.39
C TRP A 64 8.54 1.19 7.39
N SER A 65 8.06 1.10 6.15
CA SER A 65 8.23 2.11 5.11
C SER A 65 6.92 2.87 4.85
N ARG A 66 7.04 4.15 4.48
CA ARG A 66 5.92 5.08 4.30
C ARG A 66 5.63 5.33 2.82
N TRP A 67 4.35 5.23 2.43
CA TRP A 67 3.93 5.31 1.02
C TRP A 67 2.61 6.06 0.87
N GLN A 68 2.39 6.81 -0.21
CA GLN A 68 1.00 7.05 -0.64
C GLN A 68 0.41 5.72 -1.15
N LEU A 69 -0.86 5.44 -0.86
CA LEU A 69 -1.44 4.14 -1.24
C LEU A 69 -1.38 3.90 -2.76
N TRP A 70 -1.65 4.92 -3.58
CA TRP A 70 -1.58 4.76 -5.03
C TRP A 70 -0.16 4.43 -5.53
N GLN A 71 0.89 4.96 -4.89
CA GLN A 71 2.28 4.65 -5.24
C GLN A 71 2.64 3.22 -4.86
N LEU A 72 2.20 2.77 -3.68
CA LEU A 72 2.38 1.38 -3.24
C LEU A 72 1.73 0.41 -4.24
N MET A 73 0.51 0.72 -4.68
CA MET A 73 -0.21 -0.10 -5.66
C MET A 73 0.43 -0.06 -7.04
N GLN A 74 0.97 1.08 -7.47
CA GLN A 74 1.70 1.17 -8.73
C GLN A 74 2.98 0.32 -8.69
N ALA A 75 3.73 0.39 -7.59
CA ALA A 75 4.99 -0.32 -7.44
C ALA A 75 4.81 -1.85 -7.38
N PHE A 76 3.77 -2.30 -6.66
CA PHE A 76 3.62 -3.71 -6.29
C PHE A 76 2.44 -4.43 -6.93
N GLY A 77 1.48 -3.71 -7.50
CA GLY A 77 0.31 -4.29 -8.17
C GLY A 77 0.64 -5.40 -9.18
N PRO A 78 1.68 -5.25 -10.04
CA PRO A 78 2.07 -6.31 -10.98
C PRO A 78 2.55 -7.62 -10.32
N TYR A 79 2.94 -7.58 -9.04
CA TYR A 79 3.51 -8.72 -8.31
C TYR A 79 2.51 -9.37 -7.33
N ILE A 80 1.33 -8.76 -7.12
CA ILE A 80 0.30 -9.29 -6.24
C ILE A 80 -0.66 -10.14 -7.08
N THR A 81 -0.32 -11.42 -7.21
CA THR A 81 -1.13 -12.42 -7.93
C THR A 81 -1.44 -13.62 -7.03
N LEU A 82 -2.32 -14.52 -7.50
CA LEU A 82 -2.81 -15.64 -6.70
C LEU A 82 -1.70 -16.65 -6.41
N GLY A 83 -1.39 -16.87 -5.12
CA GLY A 83 -0.48 -17.93 -4.66
C GLY A 83 1.01 -17.57 -4.67
N GLU A 84 1.34 -16.33 -5.02
CA GLU A 84 2.72 -15.84 -5.04
C GLU A 84 3.18 -15.27 -3.69
N ILE A 85 4.49 -15.10 -3.56
CA ILE A 85 5.11 -14.41 -2.42
C ILE A 85 4.72 -12.93 -2.47
N LEU A 86 4.25 -12.40 -1.34
CA LEU A 86 3.85 -10.99 -1.27
C LEU A 86 5.06 -10.06 -1.13
N PRO A 87 5.06 -8.90 -1.81
CA PRO A 87 6.15 -7.93 -1.73
C PRO A 87 6.17 -7.16 -0.40
N PHE A 88 5.12 -7.23 0.39
CA PHE A 88 5.05 -6.63 1.72
C PHE A 88 4.13 -7.47 2.62
N GLU A 89 4.31 -7.35 3.93
CA GLU A 89 3.45 -8.02 4.92
C GLU A 89 1.98 -7.60 4.76
N THR A 90 1.05 -8.50 5.05
CA THR A 90 -0.39 -8.26 4.87
C THR A 90 -0.97 -7.20 5.83
N THR A 91 -0.21 -6.78 6.84
CA THR A 91 -0.63 -5.77 7.80
C THR A 91 -0.22 -4.39 7.32
N ILE A 92 -1.20 -3.50 7.17
CA ILE A 92 -1.01 -2.10 6.78
C ILE A 92 -1.37 -1.20 7.96
N ARG A 93 -0.48 -0.27 8.34
CA ARG A 93 -0.82 0.80 9.29
C ARG A 93 -1.39 2.00 8.55
N ILE A 94 -2.55 2.47 9.01
CA ILE A 94 -3.20 3.69 8.54
C ILE A 94 -3.30 4.65 9.72
N GLU A 95 -2.86 5.89 9.53
CA GLU A 95 -2.99 6.92 10.55
C GLU A 95 -4.46 7.23 10.80
N LYS A 96 -4.87 7.21 12.08
CA LYS A 96 -6.27 7.45 12.46
C LYS A 96 -6.78 8.82 11.98
N ALA A 97 -5.90 9.82 11.90
CA ALA A 97 -6.21 11.15 11.37
C ALA A 97 -6.69 11.12 9.90
N ASN A 98 -6.34 10.09 9.13
CA ASN A 98 -6.73 9.93 7.72
C ASN A 98 -8.05 9.16 7.56
N LEU A 99 -8.60 8.59 8.63
CA LEU A 99 -9.83 7.78 8.60
C LEU A 99 -11.11 8.61 8.73
N SER A 100 -11.03 9.92 8.93
CA SER A 100 -12.22 10.75 9.19
C SER A 100 -12.15 12.14 8.57
N GLN A 101 -11.36 12.33 7.51
CA GLN A 101 -11.34 13.62 6.81
C GLN A 101 -12.64 13.80 6.02
N THR A 102 -13.55 14.58 6.58
CA THR A 102 -14.66 15.19 5.85
C THR A 102 -14.07 16.23 4.90
N TRP A 103 -14.18 15.96 3.61
CA TRP A 103 -13.70 16.77 2.48
C TRP A 103 -13.84 18.29 2.69
N HIS A 104 -12.72 19.00 2.86
CA HIS A 104 -12.59 20.45 2.70
C HIS A 104 -11.16 20.81 2.26
N ARG A 105 -10.74 20.45 1.05
CA ARG A 105 -9.56 21.05 0.42
C ARG A 105 -9.79 21.14 -1.09
N TRP A 106 -10.06 22.39 -1.49
CA TRP A 106 -9.98 23.07 -2.78
C TRP A 106 -10.37 22.27 -4.03
#